data_AF-A0A2P6NVY6-F1
#
_entry.id   AF-A0A2P6NVY6-F1
#
_cell.length_a   1.000
_cell.length_b   1.000
_cell.length_c   1.000
_cell.angle_alpha   90.00
_cell.angle_beta   90.00
_cell.angle_gamma   90.00
#
_symmetry.space_group_name_H-M   'P 1'
#
loop_
_entity.id
_entity.type
_entity.pdbx_description
1 polymer ?
#
loop_
_entity_poly.entity_id
_entity_poly.type
_entity_poly.pdbx_seq_one_letter_code
_entity_poly.pdbx_strand_id
1 'polypeptide(L)'
;MRTNREWFWENITPEESAAMLQGQPAGTFLVRCSRTPGCLAVSYVAKNGTVKKSLVSRYPNGGFTLDDQGTCLNHCLNRYDRPNAHL
;
A
#
# COMPACT_ATOMS: atom_id res chain seq x y z
N MET A 1 1.75 -15.20 15.52
CA MET A 1 1.83 -15.70 14.13
C MET A 1 1.96 -14.50 13.21
N ARG A 2 3.10 -14.35 12.52
CA ARG A 2 3.28 -13.27 11.53
C ARG A 2 2.43 -13.63 10.33
N THR A 3 1.26 -13.02 10.21
CA THR A 3 0.41 -13.15 9.03
C THR A 3 1.23 -12.73 7.82
N ASN A 4 1.47 -13.68 6.92
CA ASN A 4 2.06 -13.47 5.61
C ASN A 4 1.14 -12.51 4.85
N ARG A 5 1.39 -11.20 5.00
CA ARG A 5 0.60 -10.15 4.37
C ARG A 5 1.01 -10.14 2.90
N GLU A 6 0.27 -10.83 2.04
CA GLU A 6 0.56 -10.95 0.59
C GLU A 6 0.66 -9.58 -0.13
N TRP A 7 0.15 -8.54 0.51
CA TRP A 7 0.20 -7.13 0.07
C TRP A 7 1.43 -6.36 0.57
N PHE A 8 2.26 -6.92 1.46
CA PHE A 8 3.43 -6.26 2.05
C PHE A 8 4.73 -6.92 1.60
N TRP A 9 5.57 -6.16 0.90
CA TRP A 9 6.82 -6.62 0.31
C TRP A 9 7.99 -5.78 0.81
N GLU A 10 8.86 -6.37 1.64
CA GLU A 10 9.95 -5.64 2.28
C GLU A 10 11.11 -5.30 1.34
N ASN A 11 11.30 -6.06 0.26
CA ASN A 11 12.48 -5.97 -0.59
C ASN A 11 12.16 -5.99 -2.09
N ILE A 12 11.33 -5.05 -2.54
CA ILE A 12 11.09 -4.84 -3.98
C ILE A 12 11.29 -3.38 -4.37
N THR A 13 11.76 -3.17 -5.59
CA THR A 13 11.91 -1.84 -6.18
C THR A 13 10.55 -1.25 -6.58
N PRO A 14 10.43 0.10 -6.70
CA PRO A 14 9.26 0.72 -7.29
C PRO A 14 8.96 0.19 -8.69
N GLU A 15 9.98 -0.08 -9.50
CA GLU A 15 9.80 -0.68 -10.83
C GLU A 15 9.20 -2.10 -10.75
N GLU A 16 9.74 -2.97 -9.90
CA GLU A 16 9.19 -4.31 -9.68
C GLU A 16 7.76 -4.23 -9.18
N SER A 17 7.47 -3.35 -8.22
CA SER A 17 6.10 -3.17 -7.73
C SER A 17 5.14 -2.74 -8.83
N ALA A 18 5.60 -1.91 -9.77
CA ALA A 18 4.78 -1.47 -10.88
C ALA A 18 4.58 -2.58 -11.90
N ALA A 19 5.61 -3.39 -12.18
CA ALA A 19 5.53 -4.56 -13.04
C ALA A 19 4.57 -5.62 -12.45
N MET A 20 4.57 -5.84 -11.13
CA MET A 20 3.64 -6.76 -10.48
C MET A 20 2.19 -6.29 -10.52
N LEU A 21 1.97 -4.97 -10.54
CA LEU A 21 0.64 -4.37 -10.67
C LEU A 21 0.21 -4.18 -12.12
N GLN A 22 1.15 -4.29 -13.06
CA GLN A 22 0.87 -4.17 -14.48
C GLN A 22 0.06 -5.40 -14.94
N GLY A 23 -1.14 -5.16 -15.44
CA GLY A 23 -2.09 -6.22 -15.82
C GLY A 23 -2.99 -6.70 -14.68
N GLN A 24 -2.83 -6.17 -13.46
CA GLN A 24 -3.74 -6.45 -12.36
C GLN A 24 -5.00 -5.58 -12.43
N PRO A 25 -6.14 -6.05 -11.88
CA PRO A 25 -7.38 -5.28 -11.86
C PRO A 25 -7.25 -4.01 -11.02
N ALA A 26 -8.02 -2.98 -11.40
CA ALA A 26 -8.09 -1.72 -10.67
C ALA A 26 -8.47 -1.95 -9.19
N GLY A 27 -7.75 -1.29 -8.28
CA GLY A 27 -7.88 -1.48 -6.84
C GLY A 27 -6.86 -2.45 -6.23
N THR A 28 -6.08 -3.15 -7.04
CA THR A 28 -4.91 -3.91 -6.54
C THR A 28 -3.85 -2.94 -6.03
N PHE A 29 -3.32 -3.20 -4.83
CA PHE A 29 -2.30 -2.38 -4.20
C PHE A 29 -1.22 -3.25 -3.56
N LEU A 30 -0.04 -2.65 -3.42
CA LEU A 30 1.14 -3.29 -2.88
C LEU A 30 1.93 -2.28 -2.05
N VAL A 31 2.12 -2.58 -0.77
CA VAL A 31 2.93 -1.78 0.16
C VAL A 31 4.35 -2.33 0.20
N ARG A 32 5.33 -1.47 0.03
CA ARG A 32 6.76 -1.80 0.12
C ARG A 32 7.51 -0.89 1.08
N CYS A 33 8.62 -1.38 1.61
CA CYS A 33 9.57 -0.54 2.32
C CYS A 33 10.28 0.40 1.32
N SER A 34 10.42 1.67 1.67
CA SER A 34 11.28 2.57 0.92
C SER A 34 12.75 2.25 1.24
N ARG A 35 13.67 2.67 0.35
CA ARG A 35 15.12 2.64 0.65
C ARG A 35 15.47 3.53 1.85
N THR A 36 14.59 4.47 2.20
CA THR A 36 14.72 5.32 3.38
C THR A 36 14.19 4.60 4.62
N PRO A 37 15.00 4.45 5.68
CA PRO A 37 14.56 3.87 6.94
C PRO A 37 13.38 4.66 7.50
N GLY A 38 12.29 3.95 7.86
CA GLY A 38 11.09 4.57 8.43
C GLY A 38 10.07 5.12 7.43
N CYS A 39 10.35 5.09 6.12
CA CYS A 39 9.39 5.48 5.09
C CYS A 39 8.83 4.25 4.36
N LEU A 40 7.51 4.20 4.18
CA LEU A 40 6.84 3.21 3.36
C LEU A 40 6.39 3.85 2.05
N ALA A 41 6.32 3.03 1.00
CA ALA A 41 5.75 3.42 -0.27
C ALA A 41 4.69 2.40 -0.67
N VAL A 42 3.59 2.86 -1.27
CA VAL A 42 2.56 2.00 -1.83
C VAL A 42 2.46 2.25 -3.32
N SER A 43 2.33 1.17 -4.06
CA SER A 43 1.98 1.20 -5.48
C SER A 43 0.56 0.63 -5.62
N TYR A 44 -0.27 1.23 -6.46
CA TYR A 44 -1.66 0.79 -6.65
C TYR A 44 -2.16 1.06 -8.06
N VAL A 45 -3.08 0.22 -8.55
CA VAL A 45 -3.74 0.40 -9.84
C VAL A 45 -4.95 1.31 -9.67
N ALA A 46 -4.90 2.50 -10.26
CA ALA A 46 -6.02 3.42 -10.30
C ALA A 46 -7.16 2.89 -11.19
N LYS A 47 -8.36 3.48 -11.07
CA LYS A 47 -9.54 3.06 -11.86
C LYS A 47 -9.35 3.14 -13.38
N ASN A 48 -8.41 3.96 -13.84
CA ASN A 48 -8.03 4.09 -15.24
C ASN A 48 -6.99 3.04 -15.70
N GLY A 49 -6.66 2.05 -14.87
CA GLY A 49 -5.62 1.04 -15.16
C GLY A 49 -4.19 1.55 -15.02
N THR A 50 -3.99 2.80 -14.58
CA THR A 50 -2.64 3.37 -14.39
C THR A 50 -2.10 2.97 -13.03
N VAL A 51 -0.87 2.47 -12.99
CA VAL A 51 -0.17 2.22 -11.73
C VAL A 51 0.36 3.55 -11.18
N LYS A 52 -0.15 3.94 -10.01
CA LYS A 52 0.32 5.10 -9.24
C LYS A 52 1.18 4.64 -8.07
N LYS A 53 2.15 5.48 -7.70
CA LYS A 53 3.03 5.29 -6.54
C LYS A 53 2.85 6.46 -5.59
N SER A 54 2.69 6.18 -4.30
CA SER A 54 2.51 7.18 -3.25
C SER A 54 3.32 6.80 -2.02
N LEU A 55 3.79 7.80 -1.28
CA LEU A 55 4.41 7.56 0.02
C LEU A 55 3.33 7.36 1.07
N VAL A 56 3.61 6.43 1.98
CA VAL A 56 2.75 6.11 3.11
C VAL A 56 3.50 6.37 4.39
N SER A 57 2.90 7.16 5.26
CA SER A 57 3.39 7.38 6.60
C SER A 57 2.53 6.59 7.56
N ARG A 58 3.16 5.81 8.44
CA ARG A 58 2.45 5.10 9.49
C ARG A 58 2.20 6.06 10.65
N TYR A 59 0.97 6.10 11.15
CA TYR A 59 0.70 6.86 12.35
C TYR A 59 1.21 6.14 13.61
N PRO A 60 1.65 6.89 14.63
CA PRO A 60 2.08 6.31 15.90
C PRO A 60 0.96 5.57 16.65
N ASN A 61 -0.31 5.89 16.38
CA ASN A 61 -1.49 5.25 16.99
C ASN A 61 -2.06 4.07 16.17
N GLY A 62 -1.37 3.62 15.13
CA GLY A 62 -1.85 2.59 14.20
C GLY A 62 -2.65 3.16 13.04
N GLY A 63 -2.62 2.50 11.89
CA GLY A 63 -3.12 3.04 10.63
C GLY A 63 -2.04 3.70 9.77
N PHE A 64 -2.42 3.94 8.52
CA PHE A 64 -1.55 4.45 7.46
C PHE A 64 -2.17 5.72 6.89
N THR A 65 -1.37 6.70 6.47
CA THR A 65 -1.83 7.83 5.66
C THR A 65 -1.01 7.96 4.40
N LEU A 66 -1.67 8.38 3.33
CA LEU A 66 -1.03 8.71 2.07
C LEU A 66 -0.79 10.21 2.03
N ASP A 67 0.37 10.59 1.51
CA ASP A 67 0.69 12.00 1.27
C ASP A 67 -0.10 12.57 0.06
N ASP A 68 -0.60 11.69 -0.83
CA ASP A 68 -1.46 12.04 -1.95
C ASP A 68 -2.91 12.21 -1.44
N GLN A 69 -3.53 13.37 -1.69
CA GLN A 69 -4.86 13.78 -1.19
C GLN A 69 -6.05 12.93 -1.73
N GLY A 70 -5.82 11.70 -2.20
CA GLY A 70 -6.78 10.81 -2.87
C GLY A 70 -7.31 9.65 -2.01
N THR A 71 -8.09 10.02 -1.00
CA THR A 71 -9.21 9.37 -0.27
C THR A 71 -9.73 7.92 -0.49
N CYS A 72 -9.21 7.06 -1.36
CA CYS A 72 -9.73 5.67 -1.46
C CYS A 72 -8.76 4.61 -0.90
N LEU A 73 -7.48 4.72 -1.22
CA LEU A 73 -6.47 3.75 -0.82
C LEU A 73 -6.16 3.84 0.69
N ASN A 74 -6.29 5.04 1.26
CA ASN A 74 -6.15 5.26 2.70
C ASN A 74 -7.20 4.45 3.49
N HIS A 75 -8.44 4.40 3.02
CA HIS A 75 -9.50 3.58 3.61
C HIS A 75 -9.19 2.08 3.51
N CYS A 76 -8.69 1.61 2.36
CA CYS A 76 -8.29 0.22 2.18
C CYS A 76 -7.13 -0.17 3.11
N LEU A 77 -6.06 0.62 3.15
CA LEU A 77 -4.89 0.35 4.00
C LEU A 77 -5.25 0.28 5.48
N ASN A 78 -6.10 1.20 5.96
CA ASN A 78 -6.59 1.17 7.34
C ASN A 78 -7.48 -0.04 7.64
N ARG A 79 -8.26 -0.51 6.65
CA ARG A 79 -9.05 -1.74 6.77
C ARG A 79 -8.18 -2.99 6.88
N TYR A 80 -7.03 -3.03 6.20
CA TYR A 80 -6.09 -4.16 6.26
C TYR A 80 -5.15 -4.11 7.47
N ASP A 81 -4.85 -2.94 8.05
CA ASP A 81 -4.04 -2.85 9.28
C ASP A 81 -4.80 -3.30 10.53
N ARG A 82 -6.13 -3.17 10.54
CA ARG A 82 -6.98 -3.64 11.63
C ARG A 82 -7.61 -4.99 11.27
N PRO A 83 -6.99 -6.14 11.63
CA PRO A 83 -7.60 -7.44 11.40
C PRO A 83 -8.91 -7.67 12.20
N ASN A 84 -9.35 -6.74 13.05
CA ASN A 84 -10.57 -6.85 13.87
C ASN A 84 -11.30 -5.50 14.02
N ALA A 85 -11.80 -4.94 12.92
CA ALA A 85 -12.78 -3.85 12.99
C ALA A 85 -14.10 -4.29 12.34
N HIS A 86 -14.69 -5.35 12.88
CA HIS A 86 -16.10 -5.66 12.73
C HIS A 86 -16.71 -5.71 14.13
N LEU A 87 -17.60 -4.75 14.40
CA LEU A 87 -18.61 -4.66 15.46
C LEU A 87 -18.14 -4.71 16.93
#